data_AF-A0A1Q6YTY1-F1
#
_entry.id   AF-A0A1Q6YTY1-F1
#
_cell.length_a   1.000
_cell.length_b   1.000
_cell.length_c   1.000
_cell.angle_alpha   90.00
_cell.angle_beta   90.00
_cell.angle_gamma   90.00
#
_symmetry.space_group_name_H-M   'P 1'
#
loop_
_entity.id
_entity.type
_entity.pdbx_description
1 polymer ?
#
loop_
_entity_poly.entity_id
_entity_poly.type
_entity_poly.pdbx_seq_one_letter_code
_entity_poly.pdbx_strand_id
1 'polypeptide(L)'
;MRRAVAESESRELPALRDIQLPRGSGGGAEALASDGISLWIASQFQNTVTRVRASDGKTLETVSVGSQPVAVLADPSGIWVANLGDDTVTQLDPSDGSMLGTFPVGHGPGGLVSGGNNIWVLNRNDSTVTKLARDGTTLATFRVGTRPTGAAWDGVNLWVANNMSDTVTKLDGATGAPVGTFPAGKGPFGAAFDGANVWVTNFFDGTVSKLRGSDGATLAVFPVGDGAAGITFDGVSIWVTSNDVALASPSRCRGRRCRPHGRRMAAGPRADPARRGERSTGRRHPHPATASGSRARSAASIAVVRRARE
;
A
#
# COMPACT_ATOMS: atom_id res chain seq x y z
N MET A 1 -23.55 39.83 -36.45
CA MET A 1 -23.88 38.70 -35.56
C MET A 1 -22.57 38.07 -35.08
N ARG A 2 -22.01 38.54 -33.95
CA ARG A 2 -20.73 38.03 -33.42
C ARG A 2 -21.03 36.94 -32.38
N ARG A 3 -20.54 35.72 -32.64
CA ARG A 3 -20.65 34.56 -31.75
C ARG A 3 -19.64 34.72 -30.61
N ALA A 4 -20.12 34.79 -29.37
CA ALA A 4 -19.27 34.67 -28.19
C ALA A 4 -18.80 33.22 -28.05
N VAL A 5 -17.48 33.03 -28.01
CA VAL A 5 -16.85 31.77 -27.60
C VAL A 5 -16.76 31.82 -26.09
N ALA A 6 -17.43 30.90 -25.40
CA ALA A 6 -17.26 30.71 -23.97
C ALA A 6 -15.88 30.09 -23.74
N GLU A 7 -14.95 30.87 -23.21
CA GLU A 7 -13.68 30.38 -22.69
C GLU A 7 -13.97 29.55 -21.43
N SER A 8 -13.57 28.28 -21.47
CA SER A 8 -13.61 27.37 -20.33
C SER A 8 -12.51 27.80 -19.37
N GLU A 9 -12.87 28.49 -18.29
CA GLU A 9 -11.96 28.79 -17.20
C GLU A 9 -11.40 27.48 -16.61
N SER A 10 -10.13 27.23 -16.87
CA SER A 10 -9.35 26.21 -16.18
C SER A 10 -9.23 26.63 -14.71
N ARG A 11 -10.08 26.04 -13.85
CA ARG A 11 -9.93 26.14 -12.40
C ARG A 11 -8.57 25.58 -12.02
N GLU A 12 -7.63 26.45 -11.64
CA GLU A 12 -6.37 26.02 -11.03
C GLU A 12 -6.72 25.14 -9.82
N LEU A 13 -6.18 23.92 -9.80
CA LEU A 13 -6.26 23.08 -8.62
C LEU A 13 -5.53 23.83 -7.49
N PRO A 14 -6.12 23.94 -6.29
CA PRO A 14 -5.46 24.60 -5.18
C PRO A 14 -4.08 23.99 -4.98
N ALA A 15 -3.07 24.84 -4.82
CA ALA A 15 -1.69 24.41 -4.66
C ALA A 15 -1.59 23.34 -3.55
N LEU A 16 -0.91 22.23 -3.88
CA LEU A 16 -0.50 21.22 -2.90
C LEU A 16 0.24 21.94 -1.77
N ARG A 17 -0.24 21.81 -0.54
CA ARG A 17 0.45 22.33 0.64
C ARG A 17 1.39 21.25 1.17
N ASP A 18 2.69 21.53 1.12
CA ASP A 18 3.68 20.68 1.77
C ASP A 18 3.60 20.86 3.29
N ILE A 19 3.14 19.82 3.99
CA ILE A 19 3.17 19.77 5.46
C ILE A 19 4.53 19.23 5.87
N GLN A 20 5.43 20.13 6.24
CA GLN A 20 6.74 19.76 6.76
C GLN A 20 6.56 19.21 8.18
N LEU A 21 6.73 17.88 8.35
CA LEU A 21 6.81 17.30 9.69
C LEU A 21 8.03 17.90 10.45
N PRO A 22 7.95 18.07 11.78
CA PRO A 22 9.00 18.71 12.56
C PRO A 22 10.40 18.13 12.29
N ARG A 23 11.39 19.01 12.11
CA ARG A 23 12.80 18.60 11.91
C ARG A 23 13.27 17.84 13.15
N GLY A 24 13.70 16.60 12.95
CA GLY A 24 13.88 15.57 13.98
C GLY A 24 13.28 14.22 13.57
N SER A 25 12.38 14.24 12.57
CA SER A 25 11.72 13.10 11.93
C SER A 25 12.63 12.21 11.05
N GLY A 26 13.88 11.97 11.45
CA GLY A 26 14.90 11.26 10.66
C GLY A 26 14.47 9.84 10.27
N GLY A 27 13.80 9.71 9.11
CA GLY A 27 13.30 8.46 8.56
C GLY A 27 12.08 7.91 9.31
N GLY A 28 11.07 7.43 8.58
CA GLY A 28 10.19 6.38 9.13
C GLY A 28 8.72 6.70 9.33
N ALA A 29 8.14 7.74 8.72
CA ALA A 29 6.67 7.76 8.56
C ALA A 29 6.27 6.56 7.68
N GLU A 30 5.61 5.57 8.28
CA GLU A 30 5.30 4.28 7.65
C GLU A 30 3.82 4.19 7.27
N ALA A 31 2.93 4.77 8.09
CA ALA A 31 1.50 4.76 7.84
C ALA A 31 0.82 6.07 8.23
N LEU A 32 -0.32 6.35 7.60
CA LEU A 32 -1.15 7.53 7.78
C LEU A 32 -2.62 7.13 7.87
N ALA A 33 -3.36 7.72 8.81
CA ALA A 33 -4.82 7.68 8.86
C ALA A 33 -5.39 9.10 9.03
N SER A 34 -6.64 9.30 8.64
CA SER A 34 -7.40 10.53 8.86
C SER A 34 -8.70 10.20 9.58
N ASP A 35 -9.01 10.93 10.65
CA ASP A 35 -10.33 10.90 11.31
C ASP A 35 -11.27 12.01 10.80
N GLY A 36 -10.84 12.77 9.78
CA GLY A 36 -11.55 13.92 9.22
C GLY A 36 -11.18 15.27 9.85
N ILE A 37 -10.58 15.28 11.05
CA ILE A 37 -10.14 16.48 11.78
C ILE A 37 -8.61 16.52 11.89
N SER A 38 -8.01 15.35 12.15
CA SER A 38 -6.59 15.11 12.35
C SER A 38 -6.08 14.03 11.42
N LEU A 39 -4.81 14.16 11.08
CA LEU A 39 -3.97 13.15 10.48
C LEU A 39 -3.14 12.47 11.58
N TRP A 40 -3.05 11.15 11.52
CA TRP A 40 -2.30 10.32 12.46
C TRP A 40 -1.20 9.60 11.72
N ILE A 41 0.05 9.86 12.10
CA ILE A 41 1.23 9.41 11.35
C ILE A 41 2.07 8.50 12.22
N ALA A 42 2.11 7.21 11.88
CA ALA A 42 2.95 6.22 12.56
C ALA A 42 4.41 6.36 12.10
N SER A 43 5.32 6.51 13.05
CA SER A 43 6.76 6.63 12.81
C SER A 43 7.49 5.38 13.30
N GLN A 44 7.71 4.42 12.39
CA GLN A 44 8.21 3.07 12.69
C GLN A 44 9.51 3.08 13.49
N PHE A 45 10.51 3.86 13.05
CA PHE A 45 11.84 3.90 13.69
C PHE A 45 11.90 4.74 14.96
N GLN A 46 10.81 5.43 15.31
CA GLN A 46 10.72 6.28 16.49
C GLN A 46 9.76 5.70 17.54
N ASN A 47 8.99 4.66 17.21
CA ASN A 47 7.97 4.08 18.08
C ASN A 47 6.94 5.14 18.54
N THR A 48 6.56 6.04 17.63
CA THR A 48 5.61 7.11 17.93
C THR A 48 4.50 7.21 16.90
N VAL A 49 3.39 7.85 17.30
CA VAL A 49 2.38 8.39 16.40
C VAL A 49 2.33 9.90 16.57
N THR A 50 2.38 10.64 15.47
CA THR A 50 2.23 12.11 15.48
C THR A 50 0.85 12.48 14.99
N ARG A 51 0.12 13.25 15.79
CA ARG A 51 -1.17 13.82 15.43
C ARG A 51 -0.97 15.22 14.87
N VAL A 52 -1.54 15.46 13.70
CA VAL A 52 -1.44 16.71 12.96
C VAL A 52 -2.83 17.20 12.62
N ARG A 53 -3.15 18.47 12.85
CA ARG A 53 -4.44 19.02 12.42
C ARG A 53 -4.53 19.02 10.90
N ALA A 54 -5.58 18.42 10.35
CA ALA A 54 -5.73 18.26 8.90
C ALA A 54 -5.91 19.61 8.16
N SER A 55 -6.48 20.62 8.82
CA SER A 55 -6.81 21.91 8.19
C SER A 55 -5.58 22.79 7.88
N ASP A 56 -4.54 22.71 8.71
CA ASP A 56 -3.37 23.59 8.63
C ASP A 56 -2.02 22.88 8.75
N GLY A 57 -2.01 21.55 8.96
CA GLY A 57 -0.78 20.79 9.11
C GLY A 57 -0.04 21.05 10.43
N LYS A 58 -0.66 21.73 11.40
CA LYS A 58 -0.04 21.97 12.70
C LYS A 58 0.08 20.66 13.48
N THR A 59 1.29 20.29 13.86
CA THR A 59 1.52 19.22 14.85
C THR A 59 0.85 19.59 16.16
N LEU A 60 -0.05 18.72 16.63
CA LEU A 60 -0.74 18.87 17.89
C LEU A 60 0.07 18.20 18.99
N GLU A 61 0.39 16.92 18.80
CA GLU A 61 1.18 16.13 19.73
C GLU A 61 1.89 14.95 19.03
N THR A 62 2.88 14.40 19.71
CA THR A 62 3.54 13.15 19.35
C THR A 62 3.48 12.24 20.57
N VAL A 63 2.93 11.05 20.38
CA VAL A 63 2.69 10.08 21.46
C VAL A 63 3.53 8.84 21.23
N SER A 64 4.11 8.30 22.29
CA SER A 64 4.81 7.02 22.24
C SER A 64 3.81 5.87 22.16
N VAL A 65 4.09 4.90 21.31
CA VAL A 65 3.33 3.65 21.17
C VAL A 65 4.31 2.47 21.30
N GLY A 66 3.87 1.26 20.94
CA GLY A 66 4.76 0.10 20.90
C GLY A 66 5.83 0.17 19.81
N SER A 67 6.67 -0.86 19.77
CA SER A 67 7.79 -1.00 18.85
C SER A 67 7.36 -1.21 17.41
N GLN A 68 8.01 -0.48 16.50
CA GLN A 68 7.79 -0.55 15.04
C GLN A 68 6.31 -0.43 14.67
N PRO A 69 5.66 0.72 14.94
CA PRO A 69 4.31 0.95 14.46
C PRO A 69 4.29 1.02 12.93
N VAL A 70 3.53 0.13 12.28
CA VAL A 70 3.51 -0.01 10.81
C VAL A 70 2.16 0.18 10.15
N ALA A 71 1.09 0.21 10.93
CA ALA A 71 -0.23 0.60 10.45
C ALA A 71 -0.95 1.44 11.50
N VAL A 72 -1.76 2.36 11.01
CA VAL A 72 -2.66 3.19 11.80
C VAL A 72 -4.02 3.19 11.13
N LEU A 73 -5.08 3.04 11.93
CA LEU A 73 -6.47 3.05 11.49
C LEU A 73 -7.26 4.01 12.38
N ALA A 74 -7.96 4.95 11.75
CA ALA A 74 -8.97 5.75 12.43
C ALA A 74 -10.34 5.09 12.30
N ASP A 75 -11.00 4.85 13.42
CA ASP A 75 -12.38 4.34 13.50
C ASP A 75 -13.16 5.19 14.52
N PRO A 76 -14.51 5.25 14.49
CA PRO A 76 -15.26 6.00 15.50
C PRO A 76 -14.99 5.62 16.96
N SER A 77 -14.40 4.46 17.27
CA SER A 77 -13.98 4.11 18.64
C SER A 77 -12.59 4.61 19.03
N GLY A 78 -11.80 5.12 18.08
CA GLY A 78 -10.48 5.66 18.32
C GLY A 78 -9.47 5.31 17.24
N ILE A 79 -8.21 5.57 17.56
CA ILE A 79 -7.08 5.39 16.65
C ILE A 79 -6.33 4.13 17.04
N TRP A 80 -6.29 3.16 16.14
CA TRP A 80 -5.68 1.86 16.35
C TRP A 80 -4.33 1.79 15.65
N VAL A 81 -3.31 1.32 16.34
CA VAL A 81 -1.92 1.32 15.88
C VAL A 81 -1.35 -0.09 16.02
N ALA A 82 -0.95 -0.71 14.92
CA ALA A 82 -0.33 -2.03 14.93
C ALA A 82 1.17 -1.90 15.19
N ASN A 83 1.61 -2.42 16.33
CA ASN A 83 3.01 -2.41 16.77
C ASN A 83 3.64 -3.75 16.41
N LEU A 84 4.22 -3.80 15.21
CA LEU A 84 4.81 -5.01 14.62
C LEU A 84 5.83 -5.67 15.55
N GLY A 85 6.68 -4.87 16.20
CA GLY A 85 7.81 -5.36 16.99
C GLY A 85 7.42 -5.93 18.35
N ASP A 86 6.21 -5.59 18.83
CA ASP A 86 5.72 -5.97 20.17
C ASP A 86 4.56 -6.96 20.12
N ASP A 87 4.07 -7.31 18.91
CA ASP A 87 2.89 -8.16 18.73
C ASP A 87 1.64 -7.63 19.46
N THR A 88 1.47 -6.30 19.44
CA THR A 88 0.36 -5.60 20.07
C THR A 88 -0.34 -4.62 19.13
N VAL A 89 -1.55 -4.22 19.51
CA VAL A 89 -2.23 -3.05 18.97
C VAL A 89 -2.46 -2.03 20.09
N THR A 90 -2.06 -0.77 19.88
CA THR A 90 -2.36 0.34 20.79
C THR A 90 -3.61 1.08 20.30
N GLN A 91 -4.50 1.45 21.21
CA GLN A 91 -5.63 2.34 20.94
C GLN A 91 -5.38 3.70 21.59
N LEU A 92 -5.59 4.77 20.82
CA LEU A 92 -5.48 6.15 21.26
C LEU A 92 -6.84 6.86 21.15
N ASP A 93 -7.08 7.81 22.05
CA ASP A 93 -8.24 8.69 22.01
C ASP A 93 -8.08 9.69 20.84
N PRO A 94 -9.07 9.82 19.95
CA PRO A 94 -8.96 10.70 18.79
C PRO A 94 -9.04 12.20 19.14
N SER A 95 -9.52 12.55 20.34
CA SER A 95 -9.70 13.93 20.79
C SER A 95 -8.41 14.55 21.33
N ASP A 96 -7.55 13.76 21.99
CA ASP A 96 -6.34 14.24 22.66
C ASP A 96 -5.12 13.30 22.52
N GLY A 97 -5.22 12.22 21.76
CA GLY A 97 -4.11 11.28 21.54
C GLY A 97 -3.72 10.46 22.75
N SER A 98 -4.43 10.55 23.88
CA SER A 98 -4.12 9.78 25.08
C SER A 98 -4.27 8.27 24.83
N MET A 99 -3.42 7.46 25.45
CA MET A 99 -3.45 6.01 25.27
C MET A 99 -4.60 5.39 26.07
N LEU A 100 -5.54 4.76 25.35
CA LEU A 100 -6.69 4.06 25.93
C LEU A 100 -6.34 2.62 26.32
N GLY A 101 -5.40 2.00 25.62
CA GLY A 101 -4.93 0.65 25.94
C GLY A 101 -3.94 0.09 24.93
N THR A 102 -3.30 -1.01 25.31
CA THR A 102 -2.44 -1.81 24.43
C THR A 102 -2.82 -3.28 24.59
N PHE A 103 -3.12 -3.93 23.48
CA PHE A 103 -3.77 -5.24 23.44
C PHE A 103 -2.90 -6.25 22.70
N PRO A 104 -2.62 -7.43 23.28
CA PRO A 104 -1.86 -8.47 22.61
C PRO A 104 -2.66 -9.07 21.44
N VAL A 105 -1.97 -9.33 20.34
CA VAL A 105 -2.52 -9.97 19.13
C VAL A 105 -1.60 -11.09 18.66
N GLY A 106 -1.75 -11.56 17.41
CA GLY A 106 -0.80 -12.53 16.85
C GLY A 106 0.49 -11.87 16.38
N HIS A 107 1.45 -12.69 15.94
CA HIS A 107 2.79 -12.21 15.62
C HIS A 107 2.85 -11.37 14.32
N GLY A 108 3.59 -10.27 14.40
CA GLY A 108 3.80 -9.32 13.32
C GLY A 108 2.49 -8.70 12.81
N PRO A 109 1.73 -7.99 13.65
CA PRO A 109 0.56 -7.25 13.18
C PRO A 109 1.00 -6.23 12.12
N GLY A 110 0.34 -6.26 10.96
CA GLY A 110 0.72 -5.46 9.80
C GLY A 110 -0.41 -4.61 9.23
N GLY A 111 -1.59 -5.21 9.02
CA GLY A 111 -2.77 -4.52 8.51
C GLY A 111 -3.86 -4.38 9.57
N LEU A 112 -4.65 -3.30 9.47
CA LEU A 112 -5.81 -3.03 10.32
C LEU A 112 -7.03 -2.69 9.46
N VAL A 113 -8.19 -3.25 9.81
CA VAL A 113 -9.47 -2.94 9.14
C VAL A 113 -10.58 -2.80 10.18
N SER A 114 -11.40 -1.74 10.07
CA SER A 114 -12.66 -1.64 10.80
C SER A 114 -13.78 -2.29 9.98
N GLY A 115 -14.56 -3.18 10.60
CA GLY A 115 -15.64 -3.89 9.92
C GLY A 115 -16.55 -4.66 10.87
N GLY A 116 -17.86 -4.60 10.64
CA GLY A 116 -18.84 -5.39 11.41
C GLY A 116 -18.83 -5.09 12.91
N ASN A 117 -18.65 -3.83 13.30
CA ASN A 117 -18.48 -3.37 14.69
C ASN A 117 -17.21 -3.86 15.41
N ASN A 118 -16.19 -4.27 14.66
CA ASN A 118 -14.96 -4.82 15.21
C ASN A 118 -13.73 -4.26 14.50
N ILE A 119 -12.57 -4.44 15.11
CA ILE A 119 -11.26 -4.21 14.49
C ILE A 119 -10.66 -5.56 14.12
N TRP A 120 -10.14 -5.65 12.90
CA TRP A 120 -9.50 -6.84 12.37
C TRP A 120 -8.02 -6.57 12.18
N VAL A 121 -7.18 -7.42 12.77
CA VAL A 121 -5.73 -7.27 12.82
C VAL A 121 -5.09 -8.40 12.03
N LEU A 122 -4.30 -8.05 11.02
CA LEU A 122 -3.66 -9.02 10.14
C LEU A 122 -2.29 -9.38 10.71
N ASN A 123 -2.16 -10.59 11.25
CA ASN A 123 -0.93 -11.09 11.87
C ASN A 123 -0.10 -11.83 10.83
N ARG A 124 0.82 -11.10 10.21
CA ARG A 124 1.47 -11.54 8.97
C ARG A 124 2.44 -12.70 9.20
N ASN A 125 3.01 -12.84 10.39
CA ASN A 125 3.96 -13.90 10.70
C ASN A 125 3.24 -15.21 11.08
N ASP A 126 1.99 -15.12 11.54
CA ASP A 126 1.18 -16.28 11.95
C ASP A 126 0.22 -16.79 10.87
N SER A 127 0.05 -16.03 9.77
CA SER A 127 -0.98 -16.34 8.76
C SER A 127 -2.39 -16.38 9.37
N THR A 128 -2.67 -15.42 10.26
CA THR A 128 -3.96 -15.29 10.94
C THR A 128 -4.51 -13.87 10.90
N VAL A 129 -5.79 -13.74 11.21
CA VAL A 129 -6.45 -12.47 11.50
C VAL A 129 -7.06 -12.54 12.90
N THR A 130 -6.71 -11.60 13.77
CA THR A 130 -7.36 -11.43 15.08
C THR A 130 -8.53 -10.46 14.96
N LYS A 131 -9.68 -10.83 15.52
CA LYS A 131 -10.86 -9.96 15.65
C LYS A 131 -10.91 -9.40 17.07
N LEU A 132 -10.86 -8.08 17.19
CA LEU A 132 -10.95 -7.33 18.43
C LEU A 132 -12.29 -6.61 18.51
N ALA A 133 -12.89 -6.59 19.70
CA ALA A 133 -13.95 -5.65 20.03
C ALA A 133 -13.37 -4.22 20.13
N ARG A 134 -14.24 -3.21 20.12
CA ARG A 134 -13.83 -1.78 20.15
C ARG A 134 -13.16 -1.33 21.46
N ASP A 135 -13.22 -2.14 22.50
CA ASP A 135 -12.50 -1.94 23.77
C ASP A 135 -11.16 -2.70 23.81
N GLY A 136 -10.78 -3.35 22.70
CA GLY A 136 -9.55 -4.11 22.56
C GLY A 136 -9.62 -5.56 23.04
N THR A 137 -10.79 -6.02 23.51
CA THR A 137 -10.99 -7.44 23.87
C THR A 137 -10.83 -8.34 22.65
N THR A 138 -9.94 -9.33 22.74
CA THR A 138 -9.79 -10.35 21.69
C THR A 138 -11.00 -11.27 21.68
N LEU A 139 -11.72 -11.29 20.56
CA LEU A 139 -12.90 -12.14 20.38
C LEU A 139 -12.53 -13.51 19.82
N ALA A 140 -11.65 -13.53 18.81
CA ALA A 140 -11.20 -14.76 18.15
C ALA A 140 -10.03 -14.49 17.20
N THR A 141 -9.36 -15.56 16.78
CA THR A 141 -8.30 -15.53 15.76
C THR A 141 -8.57 -16.59 14.70
N PHE A 142 -8.46 -16.21 13.43
CA PHE A 142 -8.85 -17.02 12.28
C PHE A 142 -7.66 -17.26 11.36
N ARG A 143 -7.53 -18.48 10.82
CA ARG A 143 -6.49 -18.79 9.83
C ARG A 143 -6.86 -18.25 8.45
N VAL A 144 -5.86 -17.73 7.76
CA VAL A 144 -5.94 -17.26 6.36
C VAL A 144 -4.73 -17.79 5.58
N GLY A 145 -4.46 -17.27 4.39
CA GLY A 145 -3.26 -17.60 3.64
C GLY A 145 -2.00 -16.96 4.24
N THR A 146 -0.86 -17.27 3.64
CA THR A 146 0.45 -16.87 4.17
C THR A 146 0.70 -15.37 4.00
N ARG A 147 1.18 -14.74 5.07
CA ARG A 147 1.55 -13.32 5.14
C ARG A 147 0.40 -12.39 4.72
N PRO A 148 -0.71 -12.34 5.49
CA PRO A 148 -1.76 -11.36 5.26
C PRO A 148 -1.22 -9.93 5.46
N THR A 149 -1.40 -9.05 4.47
CA THR A 149 -0.83 -7.68 4.48
C THR A 149 -1.88 -6.57 4.43
N GLY A 150 -3.00 -6.79 3.74
CA GLY A 150 -4.07 -5.82 3.60
C GLY A 150 -5.42 -6.51 3.49
N ALA A 151 -6.48 -5.78 3.78
CA ALA A 151 -7.83 -6.32 3.69
C ALA A 151 -8.86 -5.23 3.39
N ALA A 152 -10.04 -5.66 2.93
CA ALA A 152 -11.20 -4.80 2.72
C ALA A 152 -12.43 -5.42 3.38
N TRP A 153 -13.24 -4.57 4.02
CA TRP A 153 -14.57 -4.95 4.51
C TRP A 153 -15.62 -4.71 3.43
N ASP A 154 -16.43 -5.72 3.09
CA ASP A 154 -17.45 -5.61 2.05
C ASP A 154 -18.86 -5.23 2.56
N GLY A 155 -18.98 -4.94 3.87
CA GLY A 155 -20.25 -4.74 4.56
C GLY A 155 -20.68 -5.96 5.38
N VAL A 156 -20.25 -7.16 5.01
CA VAL A 156 -20.63 -8.44 5.63
C VAL A 156 -19.43 -9.34 5.92
N ASN A 157 -18.41 -9.30 5.06
CA ASN A 157 -17.25 -10.18 5.05
C ASN A 157 -15.96 -9.37 5.02
N LEU A 158 -14.89 -9.98 5.54
CA LEU A 158 -13.53 -9.48 5.42
C LEU A 158 -12.81 -10.20 4.27
N TRP A 159 -12.21 -9.43 3.36
CA TRP A 159 -11.39 -9.95 2.27
C TRP A 159 -9.93 -9.66 2.53
N VAL A 160 -9.12 -10.70 2.70
CA VAL A 160 -7.75 -10.63 3.17
C VAL A 160 -6.77 -10.99 2.06
N ALA A 161 -5.92 -10.05 1.67
CA ALA A 161 -4.83 -10.26 0.71
C ALA A 161 -3.68 -11.02 1.37
N ASN A 162 -3.40 -12.24 0.89
CA ASN A 162 -2.38 -13.13 1.42
C ASN A 162 -1.13 -13.09 0.55
N ASN A 163 -0.20 -12.22 0.92
CA ASN A 163 0.88 -11.80 0.05
C ASN A 163 1.80 -12.93 -0.43
N MET A 164 2.09 -13.93 0.42
CA MET A 164 2.99 -15.03 0.06
C MET A 164 2.26 -16.26 -0.49
N SER A 165 0.93 -16.24 -0.52
CA SER A 165 0.13 -17.31 -1.11
C SER A 165 -0.49 -16.92 -2.45
N ASP A 166 -0.32 -15.68 -2.91
CA ASP A 166 -0.92 -15.15 -4.15
C ASP A 166 -2.45 -15.35 -4.21
N THR A 167 -3.10 -15.24 -3.04
CA THR A 167 -4.55 -15.44 -2.89
C THR A 167 -5.21 -14.34 -2.08
N VAL A 168 -6.54 -14.30 -2.12
CA VAL A 168 -7.40 -13.52 -1.24
C VAL A 168 -8.34 -14.46 -0.50
N THR A 169 -8.36 -14.41 0.83
CA THR A 169 -9.31 -15.19 1.66
C THR A 169 -10.50 -14.31 2.05
N LYS A 170 -11.72 -14.80 1.83
CA LYS A 170 -12.96 -14.17 2.33
C LYS A 170 -13.37 -14.86 3.62
N LEU A 171 -13.49 -14.09 4.69
CA LEU A 171 -13.99 -14.53 5.99
C LEU A 171 -15.39 -13.96 6.22
N ASP A 172 -16.31 -14.80 6.68
CA ASP A 172 -17.63 -14.36 7.16
C ASP A 172 -17.43 -13.41 8.34
N GLY A 173 -17.97 -12.21 8.28
CA GLY A 173 -17.64 -11.19 9.27
C GLY A 173 -18.27 -11.43 10.64
N ALA A 174 -19.37 -12.17 10.71
CA ALA A 174 -20.02 -12.50 11.98
C ALA A 174 -19.23 -13.59 12.73
N THR A 175 -18.97 -14.71 12.05
CA THR A 175 -18.39 -15.94 12.62
C THR A 175 -16.88 -16.05 12.45
N GLY A 176 -16.30 -15.34 11.48
CA GLY A 176 -14.91 -15.46 11.05
C GLY A 176 -14.60 -16.74 10.26
N ALA A 177 -15.61 -17.54 9.93
CA ALA A 177 -15.42 -18.75 9.15
C ALA A 177 -14.95 -18.41 7.71
N PRO A 178 -14.00 -19.17 7.13
CA PRO A 178 -13.60 -18.96 5.74
C PRO A 178 -14.75 -19.32 4.79
N VAL A 179 -15.18 -18.35 4.00
CA VAL A 179 -16.19 -18.50 2.93
C VAL A 179 -15.55 -19.01 1.65
N GLY A 180 -14.31 -18.59 1.38
CA GLY A 180 -13.56 -19.02 0.21
C GLY A 180 -12.17 -18.41 0.13
N THR A 181 -11.33 -19.00 -0.70
CA THR A 181 -10.00 -18.47 -1.05
C THR A 181 -9.89 -18.43 -2.55
N PHE A 182 -9.53 -17.25 -3.07
CA PHE A 182 -9.57 -16.94 -4.49
C PHE A 182 -8.18 -16.56 -4.98
N PRO A 183 -7.80 -16.92 -6.22
CA PRO A 183 -6.52 -16.52 -6.79
C PRO A 183 -6.47 -14.99 -6.99
N ALA A 184 -5.31 -14.41 -6.72
CA ALA A 184 -4.97 -13.02 -7.08
C ALA A 184 -3.82 -13.00 -8.09
N GLY A 185 -3.18 -11.84 -8.29
CA GLY A 185 -1.85 -11.80 -8.89
C GLY A 185 -0.77 -12.05 -7.83
N LYS A 186 0.51 -11.94 -8.20
CA LYS A 186 1.62 -12.17 -7.29
C LYS A 186 1.82 -11.06 -6.27
N GLY A 187 2.01 -11.46 -5.02
CA GLY A 187 2.23 -10.53 -3.93
C GLY A 187 1.05 -9.60 -3.69
N PRO A 188 -0.18 -10.10 -3.51
CA PRO A 188 -1.31 -9.24 -3.20
C PRO A 188 -1.01 -8.46 -1.92
N PHE A 189 -1.23 -7.14 -1.91
CA PHE A 189 -0.73 -6.25 -0.85
C PHE A 189 -1.86 -5.49 -0.16
N GLY A 190 -2.50 -4.56 -0.86
CA GLY A 190 -3.64 -3.78 -0.38
C GLY A 190 -4.95 -4.26 -1.02
N ALA A 191 -6.07 -3.98 -0.36
CA ALA A 191 -7.39 -4.27 -0.88
C ALA A 191 -8.37 -3.11 -0.62
N ALA A 192 -9.31 -2.88 -1.54
CA ALA A 192 -10.40 -1.93 -1.40
C ALA A 192 -11.71 -2.52 -1.95
N PHE A 193 -12.85 -2.14 -1.36
CA PHE A 193 -14.17 -2.56 -1.81
C PHE A 193 -14.90 -1.39 -2.48
N ASP A 194 -15.46 -1.61 -3.66
CA ASP A 194 -16.15 -0.57 -4.45
C ASP A 194 -17.68 -0.56 -4.29
N GLY A 195 -18.22 -1.35 -3.36
CA GLY A 195 -19.66 -1.58 -3.19
C GLY A 195 -20.18 -2.85 -3.86
N ALA A 196 -19.41 -3.45 -4.79
CA ALA A 196 -19.76 -4.72 -5.44
C ALA A 196 -18.58 -5.67 -5.67
N ASN A 197 -17.37 -5.12 -5.76
CA ASN A 197 -16.14 -5.82 -6.14
C ASN A 197 -15.01 -5.45 -5.20
N VAL A 198 -14.11 -6.41 -5.02
CA VAL A 198 -12.87 -6.23 -4.26
C VAL A 198 -11.74 -6.01 -5.26
N TRP A 199 -10.99 -4.93 -5.07
CA TRP A 199 -9.83 -4.57 -5.86
C TRP A 199 -8.59 -4.83 -5.03
N VAL A 200 -7.61 -5.54 -5.61
CA VAL A 200 -6.42 -6.00 -4.89
C VAL A 200 -5.18 -5.63 -5.67
N THR A 201 -4.27 -4.87 -5.05
CA THR A 201 -2.96 -4.57 -5.65
C THR A 201 -2.06 -5.78 -5.57
N ASN A 202 -1.36 -6.10 -6.66
CA ASN A 202 -0.41 -7.21 -6.76
C ASN A 202 1.00 -6.63 -6.88
N PHE A 203 1.68 -6.50 -5.75
CA PHE A 203 2.92 -5.75 -5.62
C PHE A 203 4.04 -6.29 -6.51
N PHE A 204 4.17 -7.61 -6.62
CA PHE A 204 5.24 -8.26 -7.40
C PHE A 204 4.90 -8.38 -8.90
N ASP A 205 3.63 -8.23 -9.27
CA ASP A 205 3.18 -8.27 -10.68
C ASP A 205 2.96 -6.89 -11.30
N GLY A 206 2.94 -5.82 -10.49
CA GLY A 206 2.65 -4.46 -10.95
C GLY A 206 1.23 -4.30 -11.53
N THR A 207 0.28 -5.07 -10.99
CA THR A 207 -1.12 -5.10 -11.45
C THR A 207 -2.11 -4.87 -10.32
N VAL A 208 -3.39 -4.67 -10.68
CA VAL A 208 -4.54 -4.71 -9.77
C VAL A 208 -5.54 -5.73 -10.29
N SER A 209 -5.92 -6.68 -9.44
CA SER A 209 -7.00 -7.63 -9.73
C SER A 209 -8.34 -7.07 -9.25
N LYS A 210 -9.38 -7.19 -10.06
CA LYS A 210 -10.77 -6.92 -9.68
C LYS A 210 -11.51 -8.25 -9.51
N LEU A 211 -11.91 -8.57 -8.29
CA LEU A 211 -12.68 -9.76 -7.92
C LEU A 211 -14.13 -9.39 -7.66
N ARG A 212 -15.08 -10.19 -8.15
CA ARG A 212 -16.51 -10.00 -7.86
C ARG A 212 -16.79 -10.32 -6.40
N GLY A 213 -17.48 -9.44 -5.67
CA GLY A 213 -17.73 -9.62 -4.24
C GLY A 213 -18.68 -10.77 -3.89
N SER A 214 -19.52 -11.21 -4.83
CA SER A 214 -20.46 -12.31 -4.56
C SER A 214 -19.76 -13.68 -4.44
N ASP A 215 -18.78 -13.96 -5.30
CA ASP A 215 -18.20 -15.30 -5.49
C ASP A 215 -16.67 -15.30 -5.66
N GLY A 216 -16.02 -14.14 -5.62
CA GLY A 216 -14.57 -14.02 -5.77
C GLY A 216 -14.04 -14.22 -7.20
N ALA A 217 -14.91 -14.31 -8.21
CA ALA A 217 -14.48 -14.48 -9.58
C ALA A 217 -13.67 -13.27 -10.09
N THR A 218 -12.52 -13.52 -10.72
CA THR A 218 -11.70 -12.47 -11.33
C THR A 218 -12.40 -11.90 -12.55
N LEU A 219 -12.75 -10.61 -12.49
CA LEU A 219 -13.43 -9.88 -13.55
C LEU A 219 -12.45 -9.18 -14.49
N ALA A 220 -11.34 -8.68 -13.96
CA ALA A 220 -10.33 -7.97 -14.73
C ALA A 220 -9.00 -7.89 -13.97
N VAL A 221 -7.92 -7.68 -14.72
CA VAL A 221 -6.58 -7.38 -14.19
C VAL A 221 -6.04 -6.16 -14.94
N PHE A 222 -5.57 -5.15 -14.20
CA PHE A 222 -5.13 -3.87 -14.74
C PHE A 222 -3.65 -3.66 -14.47
N PRO A 223 -2.81 -3.34 -15.48
CA PRO A 223 -1.43 -2.93 -15.23
C PRO A 223 -1.40 -1.53 -14.59
N VAL A 224 -0.61 -1.36 -13.54
CA VAL A 224 -0.43 -0.09 -12.81
C VAL A 224 1.03 0.27 -12.55
N GLY A 225 1.96 -0.60 -12.95
CA GLY A 225 3.40 -0.43 -12.75
C GLY A 225 3.90 -1.08 -11.47
N ASP A 226 5.21 -1.20 -11.37
CA ASP A 226 5.89 -1.96 -10.32
C ASP A 226 5.57 -1.44 -8.91
N GLY A 227 5.50 -2.36 -7.95
CA GLY A 227 5.30 -2.01 -6.54
C GLY A 227 3.94 -1.41 -6.23
N ALA A 228 2.89 -1.85 -6.92
CA ALA A 228 1.51 -1.53 -6.58
C ALA A 228 1.22 -1.88 -5.12
N ALA A 229 0.95 -0.88 -4.27
CA ALA A 229 0.85 -1.08 -2.83
C ALA A 229 -0.46 -0.56 -2.25
N GLY A 230 -0.53 0.75 -1.95
CA GLY A 230 -1.70 1.38 -1.37
C GLY A 230 -2.84 1.46 -2.38
N ILE A 231 -4.07 1.24 -1.91
CA ILE A 231 -5.28 1.29 -2.73
C ILE A 231 -6.44 1.89 -1.94
N THR A 232 -7.23 2.76 -2.56
CA THR A 232 -8.46 3.31 -1.96
C THR A 232 -9.54 3.55 -3.00
N PHE A 233 -10.79 3.66 -2.54
CA PHE A 233 -11.96 3.97 -3.33
C PHE A 233 -12.62 5.24 -2.80
N ASP A 234 -12.81 6.24 -3.66
CA ASP A 234 -13.42 7.52 -3.30
C ASP A 234 -14.95 7.59 -3.54
N GLY A 235 -15.57 6.44 -3.83
CA GLY A 235 -16.97 6.36 -4.28
C GLY A 235 -17.15 6.37 -5.80
N VAL A 236 -16.10 6.70 -6.57
CA VAL A 236 -16.15 6.79 -8.04
C VAL A 236 -14.98 6.07 -8.71
N SER A 237 -13.77 6.20 -8.18
CA SER A 237 -12.51 5.77 -8.77
C SER A 237 -11.66 4.99 -7.78
N ILE A 238 -10.87 4.06 -8.31
CA ILE A 238 -9.85 3.34 -7.56
C ILE A 238 -8.51 4.06 -7.75
N TRP A 239 -7.91 4.45 -6.63
CA TRP A 239 -6.62 5.13 -6.57
C TRP A 239 -5.58 4.16 -6.05
N VAL A 240 -4.44 4.07 -6.73
CA VAL A 240 -3.38 3.11 -6.42
C VAL A 240 -2.04 3.82 -6.35
N THR A 241 -1.21 3.49 -5.37
CA THR A 241 0.19 3.92 -5.33
C THR A 241 1.09 2.87 -5.97
N SER A 242 2.03 3.31 -6.80
CA SER A 242 3.05 2.45 -7.44
C SER A 242 4.40 3.17 -7.53
N ASN A 243 5.46 2.39 -7.75
CA ASN A 243 6.83 2.89 -7.90
C ASN A 243 7.13 3.35 -9.34
N ASP A 244 6.28 3.01 -10.31
CA ASP A 244 6.45 3.35 -11.73
C ASP A 244 5.16 3.86 -12.36
N VAL A 245 5.27 4.99 -13.08
CA VAL A 245 4.19 5.49 -13.95
C VAL A 245 4.33 4.80 -15.31
N ALA A 246 3.68 3.66 -15.48
CA ALA A 246 3.29 3.18 -16.80
C ALA A 246 1.78 3.36 -16.95
N LEU A 247 1.30 4.61 -17.02
CA LEU A 247 -0.05 4.85 -17.51
C LEU A 247 -0.08 4.37 -18.97
N ALA A 248 -0.76 3.25 -19.21
CA ALA A 248 -1.29 2.96 -20.53
C ALA A 248 -2.17 4.16 -20.91
N SER A 249 -1.60 5.09 -21.66
CA SER A 249 -2.40 6.13 -22.31
C SER A 249 -3.43 5.39 -23.16
N PRO A 250 -4.74 5.70 -23.04
CA PRO A 250 -5.69 5.21 -24.03
C PRO A 250 -5.15 5.73 -25.37
N SER A 251 -4.79 4.80 -26.25
CA SER A 251 -4.11 5.08 -27.50
C SER A 251 -4.88 6.18 -28.24
N ARG A 252 -4.33 7.40 -28.28
CA ARG A 252 -4.74 8.40 -29.25
C ARG A 252 -4.22 7.94 -30.61
N CYS A 253 -4.83 6.91 -31.17
CA CYS A 253 -4.81 6.68 -32.60
C CYS A 253 -5.68 7.75 -33.26
N ARG A 254 -5.13 8.95 -33.43
CA ARG A 254 -5.62 9.88 -34.45
C ARG A 254 -4.57 9.94 -35.55
N GLY A 255 -4.91 9.37 -36.71
CA GLY A 255 -4.27 9.67 -37.99
C GLY A 255 -2.93 8.99 -38.25
N ARG A 256 -3.00 7.89 -39.03
CA ARG A 256 -2.00 7.27 -39.92
C ARG A 256 -0.50 7.35 -39.53
N ARG A 257 0.03 6.14 -39.26
CA ARG A 257 1.44 5.66 -39.27
C ARG A 257 2.13 5.62 -37.90
N CYS A 258 1.97 4.48 -37.20
CA CYS A 258 2.97 4.01 -36.25
C CYS A 258 4.08 3.26 -37.02
N ARG A 259 5.35 3.61 -36.80
CA ARG A 259 6.49 2.72 -37.02
C ARG A 259 7.09 2.35 -35.66
N PRO A 260 7.50 1.10 -35.43
CA PRO A 260 8.16 0.73 -34.19
C PRO A 260 9.55 1.37 -34.14
N HIS A 261 9.90 2.03 -33.03
CA HIS A 261 11.27 2.42 -32.75
C HIS A 261 12.09 1.16 -32.45
N GLY A 262 12.91 0.75 -33.42
CA GLY A 262 13.92 -0.28 -33.22
C GLY A 262 14.98 0.17 -32.22
N ARG A 263 15.31 -0.71 -31.28
CA ARG A 263 16.43 -0.57 -30.34
C ARG A 263 17.74 -0.34 -31.12
N ARG A 264 18.42 0.78 -30.87
CA ARG A 264 19.82 0.97 -31.28
C ARG A 264 20.70 0.10 -30.36
N MET A 265 21.21 -1.01 -30.90
CA MET A 265 22.35 -1.74 -30.34
C MET A 265 23.60 -0.85 -30.41
N ALA A 266 24.30 -0.68 -29.29
CA ALA A 266 25.61 -0.05 -29.26
C ALA A 266 26.65 -0.98 -29.91
N ALA A 267 27.41 -0.46 -30.87
CA ALA A 267 28.52 -1.16 -31.51
C ALA A 267 29.72 -1.22 -30.57
N GLY A 268 30.19 -2.42 -30.24
CA GLY A 268 31.48 -2.64 -29.60
C GLY A 268 32.63 -2.46 -30.61
N PRO A 269 33.84 -2.04 -30.18
CA PRO A 269 34.96 -1.88 -31.09
C PRO A 269 35.59 -3.22 -31.48
N ARG A 270 36.03 -3.28 -32.74
CA ARG A 270 36.64 -4.42 -33.44
C ARG A 270 37.97 -4.84 -32.81
N ALA A 271 38.22 -6.15 -32.81
CA ALA A 271 39.53 -6.77 -32.58
C ALA A 271 40.32 -6.86 -33.90
N ASP A 272 41.66 -6.80 -33.84
CA ASP A 272 42.59 -7.78 -34.44
C ASP A 272 44.08 -7.49 -34.02
N PRO A 273 45.10 -8.34 -34.31
CA PRO A 273 45.52 -9.48 -33.48
C PRO A 273 47.01 -9.46 -33.06
N ALA A 274 47.40 -10.35 -32.14
CA ALA A 274 48.55 -11.28 -32.24
C ALA A 274 49.30 -11.57 -30.92
N ARG A 275 49.43 -12.88 -30.69
CA ARG A 275 50.59 -13.65 -30.14
C ARG A 275 50.84 -13.77 -28.62
N ARG A 276 50.85 -15.07 -28.27
CA ARG A 276 51.80 -15.85 -27.44
C ARG A 276 51.54 -15.97 -25.93
N GLY A 277 51.28 -17.22 -25.54
CA GLY A 277 52.14 -17.94 -24.61
C GLY A 277 51.67 -17.96 -23.16
N GLU A 278 50.87 -18.98 -22.82
CA GLU A 278 50.58 -19.35 -21.44
C GLU A 278 51.83 -19.93 -20.75
N ARG A 279 52.18 -19.39 -19.58
CA ARG A 279 52.76 -20.17 -18.46
C ARG A 279 52.65 -19.43 -17.12
N SER A 280 52.20 -20.21 -16.13
CA SER A 280 52.52 -20.23 -14.69
C SER A 280 52.09 -19.09 -13.75
N THR A 281 51.27 -19.52 -12.77
CA THR A 281 51.37 -19.33 -11.30
C THR A 281 51.28 -17.93 -10.70
N GLY A 282 50.41 -17.79 -9.68
CA GLY A 282 50.64 -16.80 -8.62
C GLY A 282 49.37 -16.26 -7.97
N ARG A 283 49.10 -16.67 -6.74
CA ARG A 283 48.12 -16.10 -5.81
C ARG A 283 48.29 -14.58 -5.66
N ARG A 284 47.17 -13.84 -5.55
CA ARG A 284 46.89 -12.85 -4.48
C ARG A 284 45.48 -12.24 -4.66
N HIS A 285 44.74 -12.20 -3.55
CA HIS A 285 43.46 -11.48 -3.41
C HIS A 285 43.63 -9.97 -3.61
N PRO A 286 42.58 -9.29 -4.11
CA PRO A 286 42.30 -7.91 -3.74
C PRO A 286 40.90 -7.76 -3.09
N HIS A 287 40.85 -6.91 -2.06
CA HIS A 287 39.66 -6.40 -1.39
C HIS A 287 38.63 -5.80 -2.38
N PRO A 288 37.31 -5.89 -2.10
CA PRO A 288 36.33 -5.13 -2.86
C PRO A 288 36.35 -3.67 -2.39
N ALA A 289 36.65 -2.77 -3.34
CA ALA A 289 36.49 -1.34 -3.19
C ALA A 289 35.00 -0.98 -3.06
N THR A 290 34.73 -0.05 -2.15
CA THR A 290 33.44 0.61 -1.94
C THR A 290 33.04 1.43 -3.16
N ALA A 291 32.10 0.93 -3.96
CA ALA A 291 31.44 1.73 -4.99
C ALA A 291 30.26 2.49 -4.36
N SER A 292 30.48 3.76 -4.02
CA SER A 292 29.40 4.71 -3.78
C SER A 292 28.74 5.05 -5.12
N GLY A 293 27.54 4.51 -5.36
CA GLY A 293 26.72 4.82 -6.52
C GLY A 293 25.32 5.25 -6.09
N SER A 294 25.10 6.56 -6.06
CA SER A 294 23.82 7.25 -6.31
C SER A 294 22.54 6.40 -6.19
N ARG A 295 21.89 6.41 -5.01
CA ARG A 295 20.47 6.05 -4.91
C ARG A 295 19.67 7.13 -5.64
N ALA A 296 19.18 6.81 -6.84
CA ALA A 296 18.08 7.55 -7.44
C ALA A 296 16.91 7.52 -6.44
N ARG A 297 16.38 8.69 -6.08
CA ARG A 297 15.15 8.78 -5.29
C ARG A 297 14.01 8.28 -6.19
N SER A 298 13.51 7.07 -5.97
CA SER A 298 12.22 6.67 -6.53
C SER A 298 11.15 7.60 -5.94
N ALA A 299 10.47 8.35 -6.80
CA ALA A 299 9.30 9.10 -6.40
C ALA A 299 8.09 8.16 -6.38
N ALA A 300 7.41 8.06 -5.24
CA ALA A 300 6.12 7.38 -5.17
C ALA A 300 5.12 8.08 -6.10
N SER A 301 4.36 7.30 -6.88
CA SER A 301 3.42 7.82 -7.88
C SER A 301 2.00 7.32 -7.61
N ILE A 302 0.98 8.09 -8.04
CA ILE A 302 -0.44 7.73 -7.91
C ILE A 302 -1.01 7.43 -9.31
N ALA A 303 -1.54 6.24 -9.49
CA ALA A 303 -2.28 5.81 -10.69
C ALA A 303 -3.80 5.80 -10.42
N VAL A 304 -4.59 6.13 -11.44
CA VAL A 304 -6.06 6.12 -11.36
C VAL A 304 -6.61 5.05 -12.29
N VAL A 305 -7.30 4.07 -11.73
CA VAL A 305 -8.06 3.09 -12.51
C VAL A 305 -9.52 3.52 -12.49
N ARG A 306 -10.03 3.94 -13.66
CA ARG A 306 -11.44 4.33 -13.80
C ARG A 306 -12.31 3.10 -14.02
N ARG A 307 -13.51 3.12 -13.41
CA ARG A 307 -14.57 2.14 -13.71
C ARG A 307 -14.87 2.14 -15.20
N ALA A 308 -14.74 0.99 -15.87
CA ALA A 308 -15.34 0.82 -17.19
C ALA A 308 -16.85 0.98 -17.04
N ARG A 309 -17.46 1.92 -17.78
CA ARG A 309 -18.93 1.98 -17.89
C ARG A 309 -19.36 0.74 -18.68
N GLU A 310 -20.33 0.01 -18.14
CA GLU A 310 -21.07 -1.03 -18.85
C GLU A 310 -21.83 -0.43 -20.05
#